data_AF-A0A2M8AG21-F1
#
_entry.id   AF-A0A2M8AG21-F1
#
_cell.length_a   1.000
_cell.length_b   1.000
_cell.length_c   1.000
_cell.angle_alpha   90.00
_cell.angle_beta   90.00
_cell.angle_gamma   90.00
#
_symmetry.space_group_name_H-M   'P 1'
#
loop_
_entity.id
_entity.type
_entity.pdbx_description
1 polymer ?
#
loop_
_entity_poly.entity_id
_entity_poly.type
_entity_poly.pdbx_seq_one_letter_code
_entity_poly.pdbx_strand_id
1 'polypeptide(L)' 'VDLYNLEQQQVLLVKPGITDYASIEYFNENELLGKSENPEKTYIDEIMPAKLKLNLKYINEYTTFTDIKIIFKTLLKIIS' A
#
# COMPACT_ATOMS: atom_id res chain seq x y z
N VAL A 1 -18.85 0.09 10.43
CA VAL A 1 -18.98 -0.07 8.97
C VAL A 1 -17.86 -0.98 8.55
N ASP A 2 -18.15 -2.12 7.91
CA ASP A 2 -17.11 -2.96 7.32
C ASP A 2 -16.51 -2.19 6.13
N LEU A 3 -15.27 -1.72 6.30
CA LEU A 3 -14.54 -0.96 5.28
C LEU A 3 -13.91 -1.86 4.22
N TYR A 4 -13.93 -3.17 4.43
CA TYR A 4 -13.29 -4.16 3.58
C TYR A 4 -14.30 -5.15 3.00
N ASN A 5 -14.20 -5.39 1.70
CA ASN A 5 -14.88 -6.52 1.07
C ASN A 5 -14.14 -7.85 1.33
N LEU A 6 -14.75 -8.99 0.99
CA LEU A 6 -14.20 -10.32 1.25
C LEU A 6 -12.82 -10.55 0.59
N GLU A 7 -12.57 -9.96 -0.58
CA GLU A 7 -11.28 -10.07 -1.26
C GLU A 7 -10.21 -9.26 -0.53
N GLN A 8 -10.53 -8.03 -0.16
CA GLN A 8 -9.63 -7.14 0.57
C GLN A 8 -9.23 -7.69 1.93
N GLN A 9 -10.09 -8.46 2.60
CA GLN A 9 -9.76 -9.12 3.86
C GLN A 9 -8.59 -10.10 3.75
N GLN A 10 -8.25 -10.58 2.55
CA GLN A 10 -7.09 -11.44 2.34
C GLN A 10 -5.78 -10.78 2.77
N VAL A 11 -5.69 -9.44 2.74
CA VAL A 11 -4.48 -8.73 3.20
C VAL A 11 -4.24 -8.91 4.70
N LEU A 12 -5.28 -9.26 5.48
CA LEU A 12 -5.18 -9.50 6.92
C LEU A 12 -4.59 -10.89 7.23
N LEU A 13 -4.48 -11.76 6.22
CA LEU A 13 -3.91 -13.11 6.38
C LEU A 13 -2.39 -13.10 6.37
N VAL A 14 -1.77 -12.01 5.93
CA VAL A 14 -0.32 -11.85 5.89
C VAL A 14 0.14 -10.87 6.97
N LYS A 15 1.38 -11.03 7.45
CA LYS A 15 1.94 -10.11 8.44
C LYS A 15 2.21 -8.76 7.76
N PRO A 16 1.82 -7.63 8.39
CA PRO A 16 2.12 -6.32 7.86
C PRO A 16 3.63 -6.08 7.85
N GLY A 17 4.13 -5.50 6.77
CA GLY A 17 5.53 -5.08 6.60
C GLY A 17 5.67 -3.57 6.63
N ILE A 18 6.89 -3.08 6.88
CA ILE A 18 7.22 -1.65 6.82
C ILE A 18 7.37 -1.20 5.36
N THR A 19 7.82 -2.10 4.48
CA THR A 19 7.95 -1.83 3.04
C THR A 19 7.16 -2.84 2.21
N ASP A 20 6.42 -2.32 1.24
CA ASP A 20 5.68 -3.05 0.23
C ASP A 20 5.43 -2.12 -0.99
N TYR A 21 4.67 -2.59 -1.97
CA TYR A 21 4.29 -1.75 -3.12
C TYR A 21 3.48 -0.52 -2.73
N ALA A 22 2.58 -0.63 -1.74
CA ALA A 22 1.75 0.46 -1.28
C ALA A 22 2.58 1.55 -0.59
N SER A 23 3.55 1.18 0.25
CA SER A 23 4.49 2.09 0.92
C SER A 23 5.39 2.84 -0.04
N ILE A 24 5.81 2.22 -1.15
CA ILE A 24 6.62 2.88 -2.18
C ILE A 24 5.77 3.86 -3.00
N GLU A 25 4.57 3.44 -3.42
CA GLU A 25 3.68 4.27 -4.26
C GLU A 25 3.13 5.46 -3.48
N TYR A 26 2.71 5.23 -2.24
CA TYR A 26 2.15 6.24 -1.33
C TYR A 26 3.18 6.77 -0.32
N PHE A 27 4.44 6.88 -0.74
CA PHE A 27 5.54 7.36 0.12
C PHE A 27 5.25 8.75 0.73
N ASN A 28 4.64 9.65 -0.05
CA ASN A 28 4.24 10.99 0.39
C ASN A 28 2.73 11.09 0.70
N GLU A 29 2.11 10.01 1.21
CA GLU A 29 0.67 9.96 1.53
C GLU A 29 0.20 11.17 2.34
N ASN A 30 0.94 11.55 3.37
CA ASN A 30 0.58 12.68 4.24
C ASN A 30 0.51 14.01 3.47
N GLU A 31 1.36 14.22 2.47
CA GLU A 31 1.30 15.41 1.63
C GLU A 31 0.07 15.39 0.72
N LEU A 32 -0.26 14.20 0.20
CA LEU A 32 -1.43 13.96 -0.64
C LEU A 32 -2.74 14.21 0.13
N LEU A 33 -2.81 13.69 1.36
CA LEU A 33 -3.92 13.92 2.28
C LEU A 33 -4.00 15.37 2.76
N GLY A 34 -2.86 16.03 2.98
CA GLY A 34 -2.79 17.44 3.38
C GLY A 34 -3.31 18.41 2.33
N LYS A 35 -3.41 18.00 1.06
CA LYS A 35 -4.01 18.77 -0.04
C LYS A 35 -5.51 18.51 -0.22
N SER A 36 -6.07 17.50 0.45
CA SER A 36 -7.48 17.16 0.34
C SER A 36 -8.33 18.02 1.27
N GLU A 37 -9.52 18.42 0.80
CA GLU A 37 -10.54 19.12 1.59
C GLU A 37 -11.11 18.23 2.72
N ASN A 38 -11.13 16.91 2.52
CA ASN A 38 -11.54 15.94 3.54
C ASN A 38 -10.58 14.74 3.52
N PRO A 39 -9.48 14.81 4.31
CA PRO A 39 -8.44 13.78 4.31
C PRO A 39 -8.97 12.39 4.66
N GLU A 40 -9.89 12.27 5.62
CA GLU A 40 -10.45 10.97 6.03
C GLU A 40 -11.24 10.35 4.87
N LYS A 41 -12.09 11.12 4.22
CA LYS A 41 -12.87 10.65 3.08
C LYS A 41 -11.97 10.25 1.91
N THR A 42 -10.99 11.08 1.55
CA THR A 42 -10.03 10.74 0.48
C THR A 42 -9.22 9.48 0.83
N TYR A 43 -8.87 9.29 2.09
CA TYR A 43 -8.20 8.07 2.51
C TYR A 43 -9.08 6.85 2.29
N ILE A 44 -10.34 6.88 2.73
CA ILE A 44 -11.27 5.75 2.63
C ILE A 44 -11.68 5.46 1.19
N ASP A 45 -12.02 6.49 0.42
CA ASP A 45 -12.62 6.33 -0.91
C ASP A 45 -11.58 6.12 -2.01
N GLU A 46 -10.35 6.64 -1.85
CA GLU A 46 -9.33 6.65 -2.90
C GLU A 46 -8.07 5.88 -2.52
N ILE A 47 -7.44 6.25 -1.40
CA ILE A 47 -6.10 5.73 -1.06
C ILE A 47 -6.17 4.28 -0.58
N MET A 48 -7.07 3.98 0.36
CA MET A 48 -7.20 2.65 0.96
C MET A 48 -7.51 1.57 -0.09
N PRO A 49 -8.49 1.72 -1.02
CA PRO A 49 -8.74 0.72 -2.06
C PRO A 49 -7.53 0.48 -2.96
N ALA A 50 -6.80 1.54 -3.30
CA ALA A 50 -5.60 1.44 -4.13
C ALA A 50 -4.43 0.75 -3.41
N LYS A 51 -4.18 1.09 -2.14
CA LYS A 51 -3.21 0.38 -1.29
C LYS A 51 -3.55 -1.09 -1.14
N LEU A 52 -4.82 -1.42 -0.90
CA LEU A 52 -5.28 -2.82 -0.79
C LEU A 52 -5.04 -3.59 -2.09
N LYS A 53 -5.29 -2.98 -3.24
CA LYS A 53 -5.00 -3.61 -4.55
C LYS A 53 -3.51 -3.92 -4.73
N LEU A 54 -2.62 -3.04 -4.27
CA LEU A 54 -1.18 -3.27 -4.30
C LEU A 54 -0.76 -4.38 -3.34
N ASN A 55 -1.39 -4.47 -2.17
CA ASN A 55 -1.14 -5.53 -1.19
C ASN A 55 -1.62 -6.89 -1.72
N LEU A 56 -2.81 -6.95 -2.32
CA LEU A 56 -3.31 -8.16 -2.98
C LEU A 56 -2.41 -8.57 -4.15
N LYS A 57 -1.91 -7.61 -4.92
CA LYS A 57 -0.91 -7.90 -5.96
C LYS A 57 0.32 -8.57 -5.38
N TYR A 58 0.89 -8.03 -4.31
CA TYR A 58 2.02 -8.64 -3.61
C TYR A 58 1.69 -10.07 -3.14
N ILE A 59 0.54 -10.28 -2.51
CA ILE A 59 0.11 -11.60 -2.02
C ILE A 59 -0.06 -12.62 -3.16
N ASN A 60 -0.38 -12.18 -4.37
CA ASN A 60 -0.49 -13.08 -5.53
C ASN A 60 0.87 -13.40 -6.17
N GLU A 61 1.89 -12.57 -5.97
CA GLU A 61 3.23 -12.71 -6.61
C GLU A 61 4.38 -12.83 -5.59
N TYR A 62 4.07 -13.08 -4.31
CA TYR A 62 5.07 -13.05 -3.23
C TYR A 62 6.09 -14.17 -3.45
N THR A 63 7.35 -13.76 -3.58
CA THR A 63 8.51 -14.65 -3.68
C THR A 63 9.70 -13.92 -3.06
N THR A 64 10.74 -14.66 -2.67
CA THR A 64 11.99 -14.04 -2.17
C THR A 64 12.59 -13.06 -3.18
N PHE A 65 12.42 -13.29 -4.48
CA PHE A 65 12.86 -12.36 -5.51
C PHE A 65 12.03 -11.07 -5.53
N THR A 66 10.71 -11.18 -5.37
CA THR A 66 9.80 -10.04 -5.23
C THR A 66 10.22 -9.17 -4.03
N ASP A 67 10.57 -9.79 -2.90
CA ASP A 67 11.03 -9.07 -1.70
C ASP A 67 12.33 -8.31 -1.96
N ILE A 68 13.32 -8.96 -2.58
CA ILE A 68 14.59 -8.30 -2.97
C ILE A 68 14.32 -7.10 -3.88
N LYS A 69 13.42 -7.26 -4.86
CA LYS A 69 13.02 -6.18 -5.77
C LYS A 69 12.36 -5.02 -5.05
N ILE A 70 11.50 -5.28 -4.07
CA ILE A 70 10.85 -4.25 -3.24
C ILE A 70 11.89 -3.51 -2.41
N ILE A 71 12.86 -4.22 -1.81
CA ILE A 71 13.96 -3.60 -1.07
C ILE A 71 14.75 -2.63 -1.98
N PHE A 72 15.15 -3.07 -3.17
CA PHE A 72 15.86 -2.19 -4.12
C PHE A 72 15.02 -0.99 -4.55
N LYS A 73 13.73 -1.18 -4.83
CA LYS A 73 12.82 -0.07 -5.17
C LYS A 73 12.68 0.93 -4.03
N THR A 74 12.63 0.44 -2.79
CA THR A 74 12.57 1.29 -1.59
C THR A 74 13.84 2.13 -1.47
N LEU A 75 15.02 1.50 -1.63
CA LEU A 75 16.30 2.21 -1.59
C LEU A 75 16.40 3.27 -2.69
N LEU A 76 16.00 2.93 -3.92
CA LEU A 76 15.97 3.88 -5.04
C LEU A 76 15.04 5.06 -4.77
N LYS A 77 13.87 4.82 -4.18
CA LYS A 77 12.88 5.86 -3.84
C LYS A 77 13.35 6.81 -2.73
N ILE A 78 14.25 6.35 -1.85
CA ILE A 78 14.84 7.19 -0.80
C ILE A 78 15.97 8.06 -1.38
N ILE A 79 16.73 7.53 -2.35
CA ILE A 79 17.88 8.21 -2.95
C ILE A 79 17.46 9.18 -4.07
N SER A 80 16.36 8.91 -4.77
CA SER A 80 15.82 9.70 -5.90
C SER A 80 14.46 10.28 -5.60
#